data_AF-A0A831LI68-F1
#
_entry.id   AF-A0A831LI68-F1
#
_cell.length_a   1.000
_cell.length_b   1.000
_cell.length_c   1.000
_cell.angle_alpha   90.00
_cell.angle_beta   90.00
_cell.angle_gamma   90.00
#
_symmetry.space_group_name_H-M   'P 1'
#
loop_
_entity.id
_entity.type
_entity.pdbx_description
1 polymer ?
#
loop_
_entity_poly.entity_id
_entity_poly.type
_entity_poly.pdbx_seq_one_letter_code
_entity_poly.pdbx_strand_id
1 'polypeptide(L)'
;MVRYLLQILAAAILLVSLFSCEDEGYMNSPDARLSFSTDTVMFDTIFTTIGSTTQNLKIYNPYNENILISRIRVSGGDFSNFRLNINGTLANEAYEVEVPARDSIFIFVEVTIDPNGQNLPMVVQDSIEFTTNSNRQNIKLIAYGQDFKLIKSENIGTTTWTSEKPYLVYDYAYVDSTSTLTIEPGTRVHFHKGAGLYVRGTVKAEGTFQSPILFTADRLEETYKNIPDQWNGVILFSGSTGNIFNYTTIKNANIGLQVGTIEDEGFASLELTNSKIENMAYAGLFAMKSKIWGYNNVIANCGFYAAALLIGGEYEFSHTTIANYWGGYSSRARKTA
;
A
#
# COMPACT_ATOMS: atom_id res chain seq x y z
N MET A 1 51.87 1.48 -51.96
CA MET A 1 51.56 0.27 -51.16
C MET A 1 50.52 0.55 -50.06
N VAL A 2 50.71 1.55 -49.20
CA VAL A 2 49.79 1.89 -48.09
C VAL A 2 48.34 2.19 -48.53
N ARG A 3 48.15 2.87 -49.66
CA ARG A 3 46.82 3.24 -50.18
C ARG A 3 45.96 2.05 -50.63
N TYR A 4 46.60 1.01 -51.19
CA TYR A 4 45.93 -0.24 -51.57
C TYR A 4 45.61 -1.11 -50.35
N LEU A 5 46.47 -1.09 -49.33
CA LEU A 5 46.24 -1.80 -48.07
C LEU A 5 45.00 -1.26 -47.33
N LEU A 6 44.83 0.07 -47.31
CA LEU A 6 43.65 0.73 -46.73
C LEU A 6 42.35 0.40 -47.47
N GLN A 7 42.40 0.29 -48.80
CA GLN A 7 41.24 -0.08 -49.61
C GLN A 7 40.83 -1.54 -49.40
N ILE A 8 41.81 -2.45 -49.25
CA ILE A 8 41.56 -3.86 -48.93
C ILE A 8 40.97 -3.99 -47.52
N LEU A 9 41.48 -3.24 -46.54
CA LEU A 9 40.96 -3.25 -45.17
C LEU A 9 39.52 -2.72 -45.11
N ALA A 10 39.21 -1.63 -45.84
CA ALA A 10 37.86 -1.08 -45.92
C ALA A 10 36.88 -2.06 -46.59
N ALA A 11 37.31 -2.75 -47.67
CA ALA A 11 36.50 -3.78 -48.31
C ALA A 11 36.26 -4.99 -47.40
N ALA A 12 37.26 -5.40 -46.60
CA ALA A 12 37.12 -6.49 -45.64
C ALA A 12 36.17 -6.12 -44.48
N ILE A 13 36.25 -4.90 -43.95
CA ILE A 13 35.33 -4.41 -42.92
C ILE A 13 33.89 -4.33 -43.46
N LEU A 14 33.72 -3.86 -44.70
CA LEU A 14 32.43 -3.84 -45.38
C LEU A 14 31.87 -5.27 -45.57
N LEU A 15 32.72 -6.23 -45.95
CA LEU A 15 32.32 -7.63 -46.11
C LEU A 15 31.89 -8.26 -44.78
N VAL A 16 32.60 -7.96 -43.69
CA VAL A 16 32.25 -8.45 -42.33
C VAL A 16 30.96 -7.81 -41.82
N SER A 17 30.67 -6.55 -42.20
CA SER A 17 29.39 -5.90 -41.84
C SER A 17 28.17 -6.43 -42.59
N LEU A 18 28.35 -7.22 -43.65
CA LEU A 18 27.26 -7.83 -44.44
C LEU A 18 26.85 -9.21 -43.91
N PHE A 19 27.60 -9.80 -42.98
CA PHE A 19 27.24 -11.06 -42.31
C PHE A 19 26.66 -10.77 -40.92
N SER A 20 25.52 -10.08 -40.87
CA SER A 20 24.63 -10.12 -39.71
C SER A 20 23.61 -11.22 -39.96
N CYS A 21 23.97 -12.46 -39.64
CA CYS A 21 23.03 -13.58 -39.69
C CYS A 21 22.21 -13.52 -38.39
N GLU A 22 21.03 -12.92 -38.46
CA GLU A 22 20.02 -13.08 -37.41
C GLU A 22 19.36 -14.44 -37.66
N ASP A 23 19.48 -15.34 -36.69
CA ASP A 23 18.90 -16.68 -36.78
C ASP A 23 17.40 -16.56 -36.48
N GLU A 24 16.57 -16.49 -37.52
CA GLU A 24 15.11 -16.30 -37.41
C GLU A 24 14.35 -17.58 -36.97
N GLY A 25 15.04 -18.52 -36.32
CA GLY A 25 14.48 -19.79 -35.87
C GLY A 25 13.72 -19.67 -34.55
N TYR A 26 12.51 -20.23 -34.51
CA TYR A 26 11.82 -20.52 -33.24
C TYR A 26 12.23 -21.87 -32.69
N MET A 27 12.40 -21.93 -31.37
CA MET A 27 12.65 -23.17 -30.66
C MET A 27 11.46 -24.13 -30.80
N ASN A 28 11.70 -25.25 -31.50
CA ASN A 28 10.68 -26.27 -31.79
C ASN A 28 10.74 -27.49 -30.87
N SER A 29 11.61 -27.46 -29.84
CA SER A 29 11.72 -28.59 -28.90
C SER A 29 10.42 -28.78 -28.10
N PRO A 30 9.84 -29.98 -28.07
CA PRO A 30 8.64 -30.27 -27.28
C PRO A 30 8.87 -30.14 -25.77
N ASP A 31 10.14 -30.24 -25.34
CA ASP A 31 10.57 -30.16 -23.94
C ASP A 31 10.98 -28.74 -23.50
N ALA A 32 10.90 -27.75 -24.41
CA ALA A 32 11.24 -26.37 -24.10
C ALA A 32 10.41 -25.86 -22.90
N ARG A 33 11.08 -25.23 -21.95
CA ARG A 33 10.48 -24.68 -20.73
C ARG A 33 10.86 -23.22 -20.54
N LEU A 34 9.87 -22.42 -20.20
CA LEU A 34 10.06 -21.06 -19.71
C LEU A 34 10.58 -21.09 -18.27
N SER A 35 11.34 -20.07 -17.89
CA SER A 35 11.70 -19.80 -16.50
C SER A 35 10.93 -18.58 -16.01
N PHE A 36 10.55 -18.56 -14.73
CA PHE A 36 9.69 -17.53 -14.15
C PHE A 36 10.39 -16.86 -12.95
N SER A 37 10.16 -15.56 -12.75
CA SER A 37 10.73 -14.86 -11.59
C SER A 37 10.13 -15.27 -10.24
N THR A 38 8.95 -15.90 -10.25
CA THR A 38 8.27 -16.45 -9.06
C THR A 38 7.43 -17.66 -9.47
N ASP A 39 7.06 -18.51 -8.51
CA ASP A 39 6.12 -19.62 -8.70
C ASP A 39 4.66 -19.22 -8.38
N THR A 40 4.48 -18.14 -7.63
CA THR A 40 3.20 -17.61 -7.17
C THR A 40 3.23 -16.09 -7.15
N VAL A 41 2.20 -15.45 -7.70
CA VAL A 41 1.94 -14.02 -7.53
C VAL A 41 0.86 -13.87 -6.45
N MET A 42 1.25 -13.27 -5.33
CA MET A 42 0.38 -13.13 -4.16
C MET A 42 0.04 -11.66 -3.91
N PHE A 43 -1.23 -11.40 -3.68
CA PHE A 43 -1.74 -10.13 -3.18
C PHE A 43 -2.15 -10.35 -1.73
N ASP A 44 -1.58 -9.53 -0.83
CA ASP A 44 -2.00 -9.52 0.56
C ASP A 44 -3.44 -8.96 0.67
N THR A 45 -3.93 -8.80 1.89
CA THR A 45 -5.25 -8.28 2.23
C THR A 45 -5.54 -7.03 1.40
N ILE A 46 -6.53 -7.13 0.53
CA ILE A 46 -7.04 -6.06 -0.32
C ILE A 46 -8.49 -5.78 0.04
N PHE A 47 -8.84 -4.49 0.08
CA PHE A 47 -10.22 -4.09 0.23
C PHE A 47 -11.00 -4.45 -1.03
N THR A 48 -12.16 -5.08 -0.84
CA THR A 48 -13.07 -5.38 -1.95
C THR A 48 -13.48 -4.10 -2.68
N THR A 49 -13.84 -4.16 -3.97
CA THR A 49 -14.22 -3.01 -4.82
C THR A 49 -13.15 -1.95 -5.19
N ILE A 50 -12.04 -1.81 -4.45
CA ILE A 50 -11.03 -0.75 -4.71
C ILE A 50 -9.95 -1.19 -5.71
N GLY A 51 -9.79 -2.50 -5.90
CA GLY A 51 -8.74 -3.08 -6.73
C GLY A 51 -7.37 -3.06 -6.04
N SER A 52 -6.47 -3.93 -6.47
CA SER A 52 -5.11 -4.00 -5.96
C SER A 52 -4.17 -3.01 -6.65
N THR A 53 -2.98 -2.83 -6.09
CA THR A 53 -1.83 -2.39 -6.88
C THR A 53 -1.42 -3.45 -7.90
N THR A 54 -0.68 -3.02 -8.92
CA THR A 54 -0.16 -3.90 -9.96
C THR A 54 1.08 -4.68 -9.49
N GLN A 55 1.04 -6.01 -9.56
CA GLN A 55 2.22 -6.86 -9.39
C GLN A 55 2.84 -7.19 -10.75
N ASN A 56 4.14 -7.52 -10.79
CA ASN A 56 4.79 -7.93 -12.03
C ASN A 56 5.46 -9.29 -11.89
N LEU A 57 5.44 -10.03 -13.00
CA LEU A 57 6.10 -11.31 -13.20
C LEU A 57 6.96 -11.20 -14.46
N LYS A 58 8.20 -11.69 -14.39
CA LYS A 58 9.04 -11.87 -15.58
C LYS A 58 9.03 -13.31 -16.04
N ILE A 59 8.94 -13.48 -17.35
CA ILE A 59 9.01 -14.76 -18.04
C ILE A 59 10.26 -14.74 -18.90
N TYR A 60 11.18 -15.65 -18.61
CA TYR A 60 12.49 -15.71 -19.23
C TYR A 60 12.54 -16.85 -20.25
N ASN A 61 13.15 -16.56 -21.39
CA ASN A 61 13.63 -17.55 -22.33
C ASN A 61 15.09 -17.90 -21.97
N PRO A 62 15.37 -19.10 -21.42
CA PRO A 62 16.73 -19.47 -21.04
C PRO A 62 17.61 -19.89 -22.23
N TYR A 63 17.03 -20.00 -23.43
CA TYR A 63 17.69 -20.54 -24.61
C TYR A 63 18.24 -19.43 -25.52
N ASN A 64 19.06 -19.84 -26.49
CA ASN A 64 19.69 -18.98 -27.49
C ASN A 64 18.89 -18.83 -28.79
N GLU A 65 17.69 -19.40 -28.85
CA GLU A 65 16.72 -19.27 -29.94
C GLU A 65 15.45 -18.60 -29.40
N ASN A 66 14.66 -17.95 -30.25
CA ASN A 66 13.41 -17.32 -29.84
C ASN A 66 12.39 -18.38 -29.44
N ILE A 67 11.60 -18.10 -28.40
CA ILE A 67 10.48 -18.97 -28.00
C ILE A 67 9.18 -18.29 -28.38
N LEU A 68 8.31 -19.03 -29.08
CA LEU A 68 6.93 -18.61 -29.31
C LEU A 68 6.00 -19.27 -28.29
N ILE A 69 5.43 -18.47 -27.41
CA ILE A 69 4.38 -18.92 -26.49
C ILE A 69 3.07 -18.88 -27.27
N SER A 70 2.53 -20.05 -27.61
CA SER A 70 1.32 -20.15 -28.43
C SER A 70 0.10 -19.56 -27.74
N ARG A 71 0.04 -19.64 -26.40
CA ARG A 71 -1.04 -19.05 -25.60
C ARG A 71 -0.60 -18.71 -24.19
N ILE A 72 -0.96 -17.52 -23.74
CA ILE A 72 -0.90 -17.07 -22.34
C ILE A 72 -2.32 -16.70 -21.94
N ARG A 73 -2.82 -17.23 -20.82
CA ARG A 73 -4.15 -16.85 -20.32
C ARG A 73 -4.27 -16.95 -18.82
N VAL A 74 -5.20 -16.20 -18.24
CA VAL A 74 -5.70 -16.53 -16.90
C VAL A 74 -6.75 -17.65 -17.00
N SER A 75 -6.70 -18.64 -16.12
CA SER A 75 -7.54 -19.85 -16.22
C SER A 75 -9.04 -19.52 -16.09
N GLY A 76 -9.40 -18.58 -15.21
CA GLY A 76 -10.76 -18.05 -15.08
C GLY A 76 -11.27 -17.20 -16.25
N GLY A 77 -10.42 -16.85 -17.21
CA GLY A 77 -10.78 -16.02 -18.36
C GLY A 77 -11.40 -14.67 -17.98
N ASP A 78 -12.52 -14.32 -18.62
CA ASP A 78 -13.24 -13.05 -18.36
C ASP A 78 -13.97 -13.03 -17.00
N PHE A 79 -14.18 -14.20 -16.38
CA PHE A 79 -14.78 -14.31 -15.04
C PHE A 79 -13.73 -14.27 -13.93
N SER A 80 -12.45 -14.17 -14.28
CA SER A 80 -11.40 -14.04 -13.28
C SER A 80 -11.46 -12.67 -12.60
N ASN A 81 -11.26 -12.67 -11.28
CA ASN A 81 -11.00 -11.44 -10.53
C ASN A 81 -9.65 -10.82 -10.89
N PHE A 82 -8.76 -11.59 -11.55
CA PHE A 82 -7.45 -11.15 -11.98
C PHE A 82 -7.49 -10.61 -13.42
N ARG A 83 -6.76 -9.51 -13.64
CA ARG A 83 -6.57 -8.90 -14.95
C ARG A 83 -5.09 -8.90 -15.31
N LEU A 84 -4.79 -9.24 -16.55
CA LEU A 84 -3.41 -9.31 -17.05
C LEU A 84 -3.13 -8.18 -18.03
N ASN A 85 -1.91 -7.66 -17.97
CA ASN A 85 -1.27 -6.96 -19.08
C ASN A 85 -0.03 -7.76 -19.49
N ILE A 86 -0.08 -8.32 -20.70
CA ILE A 86 0.90 -9.25 -21.26
C ILE A 86 1.79 -8.47 -22.22
N ASN A 87 3.01 -8.20 -21.78
CA ASN A 87 4.04 -7.49 -22.54
C ASN A 87 3.56 -6.18 -23.19
N GLY A 88 2.75 -5.40 -22.48
CA GLY A 88 2.18 -4.14 -22.94
C GLY A 88 0.72 -4.23 -23.41
N THR A 89 0.19 -5.44 -23.63
CA THR A 89 -1.18 -5.65 -24.10
C THR A 89 -2.11 -6.00 -22.94
N LEU A 90 -3.10 -5.17 -22.65
CA LEU A 90 -4.12 -5.44 -21.62
C LEU A 90 -5.12 -6.49 -22.13
N ALA A 91 -4.90 -7.75 -21.76
CA ALA A 91 -5.75 -8.87 -22.14
C ALA A 91 -5.59 -10.04 -21.15
N ASN A 92 -6.71 -10.70 -20.81
CA ASN A 92 -6.73 -11.93 -20.01
C ASN A 92 -6.27 -13.17 -20.80
N GLU A 93 -6.07 -13.00 -22.10
CA GLU A 93 -5.63 -14.02 -23.04
C GLU A 93 -4.84 -13.37 -24.19
N ALA A 94 -3.69 -13.93 -24.51
CA ALA A 94 -2.86 -13.55 -25.65
C ALA A 94 -2.36 -14.79 -26.38
N TYR A 95 -2.13 -14.65 -27.68
CA TYR A 95 -1.64 -15.70 -28.56
C TYR A 95 -0.33 -15.27 -29.21
N GLU A 96 0.47 -16.27 -29.61
CA GLU A 96 1.69 -16.06 -30.40
C GLU A 96 2.63 -14.99 -29.80
N VAL A 97 2.86 -15.09 -28.48
CA VAL A 97 3.71 -14.15 -27.76
C VAL A 97 5.16 -14.59 -27.87
N GLU A 98 5.96 -13.82 -28.59
CA GLU A 98 7.38 -14.06 -28.76
C GLU A 98 8.20 -13.61 -27.54
N VAL A 99 9.14 -14.46 -27.13
CA VAL A 99 10.18 -14.14 -26.15
C VAL A 99 11.55 -14.33 -26.81
N PRO A 100 12.29 -13.24 -27.08
CA PRO A 100 13.59 -13.32 -27.75
C PRO A 100 14.60 -14.19 -27.01
N ALA A 101 15.59 -14.71 -27.73
CA ALA A 101 16.69 -15.49 -27.19
C ALA A 101 17.36 -14.80 -26.00
N ARG A 102 17.49 -15.51 -24.87
CA ARG A 102 18.09 -15.02 -23.61
C ARG A 102 17.46 -13.75 -23.05
N ASP A 103 16.23 -13.45 -23.45
CA ASP A 103 15.50 -12.27 -22.98
C ASP A 103 14.28 -12.65 -22.13
N SER A 104 13.52 -11.64 -21.72
CA SER A 104 12.34 -11.76 -20.90
C SER A 104 11.24 -10.82 -21.33
N ILE A 105 10.01 -11.23 -21.07
CA ILE A 105 8.83 -10.38 -21.16
C ILE A 105 8.27 -10.11 -19.76
N PHE A 106 7.46 -9.06 -19.65
CA PHE A 106 6.73 -8.75 -18.44
C PHE A 106 5.26 -9.14 -18.55
N ILE A 107 4.71 -9.68 -17.47
CA ILE A 107 3.28 -9.72 -17.23
C ILE A 107 2.99 -8.90 -15.98
N PHE A 108 2.06 -7.97 -16.10
CA PHE A 108 1.52 -7.23 -14.97
C PHE A 108 0.16 -7.83 -14.58
N VAL A 109 -0.07 -7.96 -13.29
CA VAL A 109 -1.27 -8.59 -12.72
C VAL A 109 -1.93 -7.60 -11.76
N GLU A 110 -3.22 -7.42 -11.92
CA GLU A 110 -4.09 -6.71 -10.97
C GLU A 110 -5.22 -7.63 -10.55
N VAL A 111 -5.80 -7.39 -9.38
CA VAL A 111 -6.98 -8.11 -8.91
C VAL A 111 -8.02 -7.12 -8.38
N THR A 112 -9.29 -7.36 -8.69
CA THR A 112 -10.42 -6.67 -8.07
C THR A 112 -11.37 -7.73 -7.55
N ILE A 113 -11.63 -7.72 -6.24
CA ILE A 113 -12.50 -8.71 -5.60
C ILE A 113 -13.83 -8.06 -5.29
N ASP A 114 -14.91 -8.71 -5.70
CA ASP A 114 -16.27 -8.32 -5.36
C ASP A 114 -16.61 -8.66 -3.90
N PRO A 115 -17.32 -7.78 -3.18
CA PRO A 115 -17.71 -8.01 -1.79
C PRO A 115 -18.73 -9.14 -1.69
N ASN A 116 -18.59 -10.00 -0.68
CA ASN A 116 -19.49 -11.13 -0.46
C ASN A 116 -20.30 -11.03 0.85
N GLY A 117 -20.19 -9.89 1.55
CA GLY A 117 -20.91 -9.58 2.78
C GLY A 117 -20.32 -10.23 4.03
N GLN A 118 -19.29 -11.07 3.91
CA GLN A 118 -18.71 -11.81 5.04
C GLN A 118 -17.84 -10.90 5.93
N ASN A 119 -17.67 -11.28 7.20
CA ASN A 119 -16.78 -10.59 8.14
C ASN A 119 -15.32 -11.04 7.98
N LEU A 120 -15.12 -12.31 7.64
CA LEU A 120 -13.80 -12.92 7.52
C LEU A 120 -13.16 -12.63 6.16
N PRO A 121 -11.82 -12.51 6.09
CA PRO A 121 -11.11 -12.48 4.83
C PRO A 121 -11.44 -13.69 3.95
N MET A 122 -11.57 -13.46 2.65
CA MET A 122 -11.78 -14.48 1.64
C MET A 122 -10.50 -14.69 0.83
N VAL A 123 -10.27 -15.92 0.36
CA VAL A 123 -9.14 -16.24 -0.52
C VAL A 123 -9.66 -16.47 -1.92
N VAL A 124 -9.13 -15.72 -2.88
CA VAL A 124 -9.39 -15.88 -4.31
C VAL A 124 -8.15 -16.47 -4.95
N GLN A 125 -8.34 -17.54 -5.73
CA GLN A 125 -7.25 -18.25 -6.40
C GLN A 125 -7.54 -18.39 -7.89
N ASP A 126 -6.49 -18.26 -8.69
CA ASP A 126 -6.51 -18.54 -10.12
C ASP A 126 -5.09 -18.95 -10.56
N SER A 127 -4.83 -19.08 -11.86
CA SER A 127 -3.50 -19.28 -12.39
C SER A 127 -3.34 -18.66 -13.77
N ILE A 128 -2.12 -18.23 -14.07
CA ILE A 128 -1.71 -17.88 -15.43
C ILE A 128 -1.17 -19.15 -16.07
N GLU A 129 -1.76 -19.57 -17.19
CA GLU A 129 -1.38 -20.75 -17.96
C GLU A 129 -0.58 -20.32 -19.19
N PHE A 130 0.55 -20.99 -19.42
CA PHE A 130 1.45 -20.79 -20.55
C PHE A 130 1.50 -22.07 -21.37
N THR A 131 1.24 -21.98 -22.67
CA THR A 131 1.40 -23.09 -23.61
C THR A 131 2.53 -22.77 -24.58
N THR A 132 3.56 -23.60 -24.60
CA THR A 132 4.72 -23.46 -25.49
C THR A 132 4.99 -24.83 -26.11
N ASN A 133 4.88 -24.95 -27.43
CA ASN A 133 4.92 -26.25 -28.13
C ASN A 133 3.93 -27.24 -27.48
N SER A 134 4.40 -28.40 -27.01
CA SER A 134 3.62 -29.38 -26.24
C SER A 134 3.65 -29.17 -24.73
N ASN A 135 4.42 -28.21 -24.23
CA ASN A 135 4.61 -27.96 -22.82
C ASN A 135 3.55 -26.99 -22.27
N ARG A 136 3.06 -27.29 -21.07
CA ARG A 136 2.15 -26.43 -20.31
C ARG A 136 2.75 -26.14 -18.95
N GLN A 137 2.89 -24.86 -18.63
CA GLN A 137 3.35 -24.37 -17.34
C GLN A 137 2.30 -23.43 -16.77
N ASN A 138 2.25 -23.30 -15.45
CA ASN A 138 1.38 -22.33 -14.81
C ASN A 138 2.07 -21.62 -13.64
N ILE A 139 1.56 -20.44 -13.33
CA ILE A 139 1.92 -19.65 -12.16
C ILE A 139 0.64 -19.41 -11.37
N LYS A 140 0.69 -19.66 -10.06
CA LYS A 140 -0.48 -19.49 -9.19
C LYS A 140 -0.72 -18.01 -8.92
N LEU A 141 -2.00 -17.62 -8.91
CA LEU A 141 -2.46 -16.31 -8.46
C LEU A 141 -3.23 -16.52 -7.15
N ILE A 142 -2.88 -15.78 -6.11
CA ILE A 142 -3.55 -15.85 -4.80
C ILE A 142 -3.80 -14.42 -4.31
N ALA A 143 -5.02 -14.12 -3.90
CA ALA A 143 -5.38 -12.84 -3.32
C ALA A 143 -6.26 -13.02 -2.07
N TYR A 144 -6.05 -12.19 -1.05
CA TYR A 144 -6.86 -12.17 0.16
C TYR A 144 -7.78 -10.95 0.15
N GLY A 145 -9.08 -11.13 -0.04
CA GLY A 145 -10.07 -10.06 0.00
C GLY A 145 -10.62 -9.84 1.41
N GLN A 146 -10.81 -8.59 1.82
CA GLN A 146 -11.46 -8.23 3.09
C GLN A 146 -12.55 -7.20 2.84
N ASP A 147 -13.77 -7.54 3.22
CA ASP A 147 -14.89 -6.59 3.26
C ASP A 147 -14.68 -5.58 4.39
N PHE A 148 -15.19 -4.36 4.20
CA PHE A 148 -15.05 -3.25 5.14
C PHE A 148 -16.34 -2.42 5.21
N LYS A 149 -16.43 -1.59 6.26
CA LYS A 149 -17.46 -0.56 6.40
C LYS A 149 -16.92 0.76 5.84
N LEU A 150 -17.52 1.25 4.76
CA LEU A 150 -17.12 2.50 4.13
C LEU A 150 -17.72 3.70 4.86
N ILE A 151 -16.89 4.71 5.14
CA ILE A 151 -17.29 6.03 5.62
C ILE A 151 -16.78 7.07 4.62
N LYS A 152 -17.68 7.84 4.02
CA LYS A 152 -17.33 8.78 2.96
C LYS A 152 -18.03 10.11 3.15
N SER A 153 -17.25 11.11 3.58
CA SER A 153 -17.72 12.49 3.75
C SER A 153 -18.94 12.61 4.67
N GLU A 154 -18.87 11.97 5.83
CA GLU A 154 -20.05 11.76 6.69
C GLU A 154 -19.87 12.37 8.08
N ASN A 155 -20.91 13.04 8.59
CA ASN A 155 -21.09 13.21 10.03
C ASN A 155 -21.66 11.92 10.60
N ILE A 156 -20.85 11.18 11.32
CA ILE A 156 -21.16 9.81 11.74
C ILE A 156 -22.08 9.75 12.97
N GLY A 157 -22.39 10.90 13.59
CA GLY A 157 -23.21 10.98 14.80
C GLY A 157 -22.62 10.19 15.97
N THR A 158 -23.46 9.83 16.94
CA THR A 158 -23.09 8.91 18.02
C THR A 158 -23.15 7.48 17.52
N THR A 159 -22.00 6.80 17.48
CA THR A 159 -21.89 5.45 16.93
C THR A 159 -20.76 4.65 17.59
N THR A 160 -20.81 3.34 17.40
CA THR A 160 -19.79 2.39 17.88
C THR A 160 -19.16 1.66 16.71
N TRP A 161 -17.85 1.73 16.61
CA TRP A 161 -17.04 0.95 15.68
C TRP A 161 -16.53 -0.33 16.34
N THR A 162 -17.01 -1.47 15.84
CA THR A 162 -16.68 -2.82 16.32
C THR A 162 -15.55 -3.48 15.51
N SER A 163 -14.91 -4.52 16.05
CA SER A 163 -13.83 -5.26 15.37
C SER A 163 -14.29 -6.30 14.33
N GLU A 164 -15.61 -6.42 14.10
CA GLU A 164 -16.19 -7.41 13.17
C GLU A 164 -15.72 -7.21 11.72
N LYS A 165 -15.58 -5.96 11.29
CA LYS A 165 -15.04 -5.57 9.98
C LYS A 165 -14.17 -4.34 10.13
N PRO A 166 -13.10 -4.19 9.33
CA PRO A 166 -12.37 -2.94 9.26
C PRO A 166 -13.27 -1.81 8.75
N TYR A 167 -12.96 -0.58 9.16
CA TYR A 167 -13.56 0.64 8.63
C TYR A 167 -12.61 1.26 7.62
N LEU A 168 -13.14 1.79 6.53
CA LEU A 168 -12.39 2.61 5.57
C LEU A 168 -12.99 4.00 5.53
N VAL A 169 -12.23 4.99 5.97
CA VAL A 169 -12.55 6.41 5.82
C VAL A 169 -11.94 6.91 4.52
N TYR A 170 -12.78 7.20 3.53
CA TYR A 170 -12.31 7.57 2.18
C TYR A 170 -12.02 9.07 2.03
N ASP A 171 -12.79 9.93 2.70
CA ASP A 171 -12.59 11.39 2.68
C ASP A 171 -12.48 11.94 4.10
N TYR A 172 -13.55 11.88 4.87
CA TYR A 172 -13.49 12.19 6.29
C TYR A 172 -14.60 11.49 7.06
N ALA A 173 -14.34 11.28 8.34
CA ALA A 173 -15.33 10.98 9.35
C ALA A 173 -15.39 12.18 10.30
N TYR A 174 -16.59 12.74 10.49
CA TYR A 174 -16.79 13.89 11.36
C TYR A 174 -17.66 13.52 12.57
N VAL A 175 -17.18 13.82 13.78
CA VAL A 175 -17.92 13.63 15.02
C VAL A 175 -18.31 15.01 15.54
N ASP A 176 -19.59 15.36 15.43
CA ASP A 176 -20.08 16.67 15.91
C ASP A 176 -19.98 16.83 17.43
N SER A 177 -20.13 18.07 17.91
CA SER A 177 -19.96 18.45 19.31
C SER A 177 -20.88 17.73 20.30
N THR A 178 -21.99 17.15 19.83
CA THR A 178 -22.95 16.41 20.66
C THR A 178 -22.79 14.90 20.57
N SER A 179 -21.87 14.44 19.72
CA SER A 179 -21.71 13.04 19.37
C SER A 179 -20.52 12.40 20.06
N THR A 180 -20.64 11.09 20.28
CA THR A 180 -19.53 10.26 20.77
C THR A 180 -19.27 9.12 19.80
N LEU A 181 -18.02 9.02 19.33
CA LEU A 181 -17.52 7.85 18.62
C LEU A 181 -16.86 6.90 19.62
N THR A 182 -17.43 5.72 19.80
CA THR A 182 -16.81 4.63 20.58
C THR A 182 -16.12 3.66 19.63
N ILE A 183 -14.88 3.27 19.89
CA ILE A 183 -14.12 2.32 19.08
C ILE A 183 -13.68 1.17 19.99
N GLU A 184 -14.17 -0.02 19.70
CA GLU A 184 -13.98 -1.21 20.54
C GLU A 184 -12.61 -1.89 20.31
N PRO A 185 -12.13 -2.71 21.27
CA PRO A 185 -10.88 -3.44 21.13
C PRO A 185 -10.76 -4.25 19.83
N GLY A 186 -9.56 -4.23 19.24
CA GLY A 186 -9.25 -4.94 18.00
C GLY A 186 -9.77 -4.29 16.73
N THR A 187 -10.42 -3.13 16.81
CA THR A 187 -10.94 -2.43 15.64
C THR A 187 -9.79 -1.92 14.76
N ARG A 188 -9.94 -2.11 13.45
CA ARG A 188 -9.01 -1.61 12.42
C ARG A 188 -9.69 -0.48 11.64
N VAL A 189 -9.08 0.70 11.66
CA VAL A 189 -9.55 1.89 10.96
C VAL A 189 -8.50 2.27 9.92
N HIS A 190 -8.91 2.21 8.66
CA HIS A 190 -8.09 2.53 7.51
C HIS A 190 -8.52 3.88 6.93
N PHE A 191 -7.54 4.65 6.47
CA PHE A 191 -7.76 5.97 5.88
C PHE A 191 -7.20 5.99 4.47
N HIS A 192 -8.01 6.48 3.53
CA HIS A 192 -7.55 6.76 2.19
C HIS A 192 -6.64 7.99 2.16
N LYS A 193 -5.91 8.17 1.05
CA LYS A 193 -5.05 9.34 0.87
C LYS A 193 -5.81 10.65 0.96
N GLY A 194 -5.37 11.51 1.87
CA GLY A 194 -6.00 12.80 2.15
C GLY A 194 -7.18 12.72 3.13
N ALA A 195 -7.48 11.53 3.66
CA ALA A 195 -8.60 11.35 4.59
C ALA A 195 -8.25 11.70 6.04
N GLY A 196 -9.25 12.02 6.86
CA GLY A 196 -9.05 12.35 8.27
C GLY A 196 -10.24 12.03 9.18
N LEU A 197 -9.96 11.93 10.48
CA LEU A 197 -10.99 11.86 11.53
C LEU A 197 -11.04 13.20 12.26
N TYR A 198 -12.17 13.86 12.20
CA TYR A 198 -12.38 15.22 12.68
C TYR A 198 -13.40 15.22 13.82
N VAL A 199 -12.97 15.60 15.02
CA VAL A 199 -13.76 15.41 16.25
C VAL A 199 -13.97 16.75 16.96
N ARG A 200 -15.21 17.25 16.91
CA ARG A 200 -15.69 18.31 17.82
C ARG A 200 -16.35 17.76 19.07
N GLY A 201 -16.91 16.55 19.01
CA GLY A 201 -17.50 15.85 20.14
C GLY A 201 -16.46 15.07 20.93
N THR A 202 -16.72 13.77 21.14
CA THR A 202 -15.85 12.87 21.90
C THR A 202 -15.47 11.65 21.08
N VAL A 203 -14.22 11.20 21.18
CA VAL A 203 -13.80 9.87 20.74
C VAL A 203 -13.29 9.04 21.91
N LYS A 204 -13.76 7.79 22.02
CA LYS A 204 -13.32 6.80 23.01
C LYS A 204 -12.81 5.57 22.29
N ALA A 205 -11.50 5.54 22.06
CA ALA A 205 -10.79 4.40 21.49
C ALA A 205 -10.11 3.62 22.62
N GLU A 206 -10.79 2.60 23.13
CA GLU A 206 -10.37 1.84 24.30
C GLU A 206 -10.03 0.40 23.90
N GLY A 207 -8.80 0.20 23.43
CA GLY A 207 -8.26 -1.12 23.12
C GLY A 207 -7.79 -1.87 24.35
N THR A 208 -7.21 -3.06 24.11
CA THR A 208 -6.51 -3.83 25.14
C THR A 208 -5.12 -4.25 24.67
N PHE A 209 -4.28 -4.72 25.58
CA PHE A 209 -2.96 -5.26 25.22
C PHE A 209 -3.04 -6.38 24.18
N GLN A 210 -4.03 -7.27 24.32
CA GLN A 210 -4.25 -8.40 23.42
C GLN A 210 -4.91 -7.97 22.10
N SER A 211 -5.75 -6.94 22.14
CA SER A 211 -6.54 -6.46 21.01
C SER A 211 -6.42 -4.93 20.88
N PRO A 212 -5.27 -4.42 20.45
CA PRO A 212 -5.08 -2.98 20.27
C PRO A 212 -5.93 -2.48 19.10
N ILE A 213 -6.30 -1.20 19.14
CA ILE A 213 -6.99 -0.51 18.04
C ILE A 213 -5.94 0.04 17.07
N LEU A 214 -6.14 -0.15 15.77
CA LEU A 214 -5.21 0.29 14.73
C LEU A 214 -5.82 1.41 13.87
N PHE A 215 -5.11 2.53 13.75
CA PHE A 215 -5.38 3.60 12.79
C PHE A 215 -4.21 3.66 11.80
N THR A 216 -4.47 3.38 10.52
CA THR A 216 -3.43 3.30 9.48
C THR A 216 -4.00 3.65 8.10
N ALA A 217 -3.14 3.71 7.08
CA ALA A 217 -3.58 3.88 5.70
C ALA A 217 -4.30 2.64 5.14
N ASP A 218 -4.99 2.82 4.02
CA ASP A 218 -5.64 1.76 3.26
C ASP A 218 -4.71 0.99 2.30
N ARG A 219 -3.46 1.44 2.15
CA ARG A 219 -2.39 0.71 1.46
C ARG A 219 -1.73 -0.30 2.40
N LEU A 220 -2.02 -1.58 2.17
CA LEU A 220 -1.64 -2.67 3.06
C LEU A 220 -0.34 -3.37 2.66
N GLU A 221 0.28 -2.99 1.54
CA GLU A 221 1.48 -3.63 1.05
C GLU A 221 2.70 -3.36 1.96
N GLU A 222 3.60 -4.34 2.04
CA GLU A 222 4.78 -4.26 2.91
C GLU A 222 5.67 -3.04 2.59
N THR A 223 5.76 -2.64 1.32
CA THR A 223 6.52 -1.45 0.88
C THR A 223 5.93 -0.14 1.40
N TYR A 224 4.63 -0.09 1.70
CA TYR A 224 3.92 1.06 2.25
C TYR A 224 3.76 1.00 3.76
N LYS A 225 4.12 -0.12 4.40
CA LYS A 225 3.87 -0.39 5.82
C LYS A 225 4.32 0.70 6.78
N ASN A 226 5.43 1.39 6.51
CA ASN A 226 5.93 2.47 7.36
C ASN A 226 6.11 3.79 6.60
N ILE A 227 5.48 3.92 5.43
CA ILE A 227 5.59 5.13 4.62
C ILE A 227 4.64 6.19 5.22
N PRO A 228 5.13 7.39 5.57
CA PRO A 228 4.32 8.48 6.12
C PRO A 228 3.47 9.17 5.03
N ASP A 229 2.67 10.17 5.44
CA ASP A 229 1.93 11.06 4.51
C ASP A 229 0.85 10.33 3.69
N GLN A 230 0.30 9.25 4.23
CA GLN A 230 -0.72 8.44 3.55
C GLN A 230 -2.15 8.85 3.91
N TRP A 231 -2.35 9.63 4.96
CA TRP A 231 -3.63 10.22 5.37
C TRP A 231 -3.38 11.44 6.25
N ASN A 232 -4.36 12.30 6.50
CA ASN A 232 -4.14 13.60 7.15
C ASN A 232 -3.83 13.44 8.64
N GLY A 233 -4.64 12.69 9.37
CA GLY A 233 -4.54 12.55 10.82
C GLY A 233 -5.88 12.51 11.54
N VAL A 234 -5.81 12.43 12.86
CA VAL A 234 -6.96 12.68 13.75
C VAL A 234 -6.84 14.08 14.33
N ILE A 235 -7.90 14.87 14.22
CA ILE A 235 -7.96 16.22 14.78
C ILE A 235 -9.05 16.27 15.85
N LEU A 236 -8.65 16.57 17.08
CA LEU A 236 -9.52 16.90 18.19
C LEU A 236 -9.60 18.44 18.26
N PHE A 237 -10.71 19.03 17.83
CA PHE A 237 -10.88 20.49 17.81
C PHE A 237 -10.98 21.05 19.24
N SER A 238 -10.67 22.33 19.44
CA SER A 238 -10.95 22.96 20.74
C SER A 238 -12.44 22.86 21.06
N GLY A 239 -12.77 22.50 22.31
CA GLY A 239 -14.11 22.11 22.73
C GLY A 239 -14.35 20.59 22.76
N SER A 240 -13.55 19.80 22.02
CA SER A 240 -13.57 18.35 22.10
C SER A 240 -12.88 17.87 23.38
N THR A 241 -13.65 17.36 24.33
CA THR A 241 -13.17 16.95 25.65
C THR A 241 -13.56 15.51 25.98
N GLY A 242 -12.90 14.92 26.97
CA GLY A 242 -13.11 13.52 27.36
C GLY A 242 -12.63 12.49 26.33
N ASN A 243 -11.73 12.87 25.42
CA ASN A 243 -11.19 11.94 24.42
C ASN A 243 -10.21 10.96 25.05
N ILE A 244 -10.34 9.68 24.69
CA ILE A 244 -9.53 8.59 25.22
C ILE A 244 -8.94 7.80 24.07
N PHE A 245 -7.63 7.56 24.12
CA PHE A 245 -6.89 6.64 23.26
C PHE A 245 -6.06 5.72 24.17
N ASN A 246 -6.58 4.52 24.44
CA ASN A 246 -5.91 3.51 25.24
C ASN A 246 -5.61 2.27 24.37
N TYR A 247 -4.39 1.73 24.45
CA TYR A 247 -3.93 0.61 23.60
C TYR A 247 -4.21 0.82 22.11
N THR A 248 -3.86 2.01 21.61
CA THR A 248 -4.01 2.38 20.21
C THR A 248 -2.66 2.40 19.50
N THR A 249 -2.65 2.08 18.22
CA THR A 249 -1.52 2.31 17.32
C THR A 249 -1.98 3.21 16.19
N ILE A 250 -1.41 4.40 16.09
CA ILE A 250 -1.70 5.39 15.06
C ILE A 250 -0.43 5.54 14.21
N LYS A 251 -0.53 5.28 12.90
CA LYS A 251 0.65 5.31 12.04
C LYS A 251 0.42 5.83 10.63
N ASN A 252 1.51 6.26 10.00
CA ASN A 252 1.61 6.58 8.57
C ASN A 252 0.83 7.83 8.11
N ALA A 253 0.46 8.72 9.03
CA ALA A 253 -0.27 9.94 8.72
C ALA A 253 0.68 11.10 8.33
N ASN A 254 0.11 12.25 7.97
CA ASN A 254 0.81 13.51 7.96
C ASN A 254 1.03 14.00 9.40
N ILE A 255 -0.05 14.12 10.17
CA ILE A 255 -0.04 14.37 11.61
C ILE A 255 -0.75 13.21 12.31
N GLY A 256 -0.16 12.61 13.34
CA GLY A 256 -0.80 11.50 14.06
C GLY A 256 -2.05 11.93 14.82
N LEU A 257 -1.84 12.72 15.87
CA LEU A 257 -2.90 13.35 16.66
C LEU A 257 -2.66 14.86 16.72
N GLN A 258 -3.62 15.63 16.23
CA GLN A 258 -3.71 17.06 16.51
C GLN A 258 -4.71 17.30 17.63
N VAL A 259 -4.28 17.96 18.72
CA VAL A 259 -5.09 18.19 19.92
C VAL A 259 -5.22 19.68 20.18
N GLY A 260 -6.36 20.21 19.79
CA GLY A 260 -6.75 21.61 19.86
C GLY A 260 -6.43 22.39 18.58
N THR A 261 -7.10 23.54 18.46
CA THR A 261 -7.03 24.48 17.33
C THR A 261 -6.96 25.92 17.86
N ILE A 262 -6.34 26.83 17.09
CA ILE A 262 -6.25 28.24 17.47
C ILE A 262 -7.60 28.95 17.28
N GLU A 263 -8.29 28.61 16.19
CA GLU A 263 -9.46 29.34 15.68
C GLU A 263 -10.69 29.18 16.58
N ASP A 264 -10.79 28.07 17.30
CA ASP A 264 -11.94 27.76 18.15
C ASP A 264 -11.69 28.18 19.62
N GLU A 265 -12.77 28.56 20.31
CA GLU A 265 -12.76 28.82 21.75
C GLU A 265 -12.58 27.54 22.57
N GLY A 266 -12.16 27.71 23.83
CA GLY A 266 -11.95 26.59 24.76
C GLY A 266 -10.63 25.85 24.55
N PHE A 267 -10.60 24.60 25.03
CA PHE A 267 -9.46 23.69 24.94
C PHE A 267 -9.92 22.30 24.51
N ALA A 268 -9.03 21.52 23.92
CA ALA A 268 -9.25 20.09 23.71
C ALA A 268 -8.60 19.28 24.84
N SER A 269 -9.19 18.16 25.24
CA SER A 269 -8.57 17.24 26.22
C SER A 269 -8.34 15.84 25.65
N LEU A 270 -7.20 15.24 25.99
CA LEU A 270 -6.82 13.90 25.58
C LEU A 270 -6.20 13.12 26.75
N GLU A 271 -6.73 11.92 26.98
CA GLU A 271 -6.06 10.85 27.71
C GLU A 271 -5.46 9.86 26.71
N LEU A 272 -4.12 9.77 26.69
CA LEU A 272 -3.38 8.88 25.81
C LEU A 272 -2.59 7.87 26.65
N THR A 273 -2.96 6.59 26.59
CA THR A 273 -2.33 5.57 27.42
C THR A 273 -1.97 4.31 26.65
N ASN A 274 -0.85 3.67 27.01
CA ASN A 274 -0.42 2.39 26.45
C ASN A 274 -0.37 2.36 24.91
N SER A 275 -0.15 3.53 24.29
CA SER A 275 -0.40 3.74 22.86
C SER A 275 0.88 4.10 22.10
N LYS A 276 0.84 3.92 20.79
CA LYS A 276 1.94 4.19 19.86
C LYS A 276 1.50 5.16 18.77
N ILE A 277 2.31 6.19 18.53
CA ILE A 277 2.14 7.14 17.43
C ILE A 277 3.45 7.15 16.63
N GLU A 278 3.44 6.59 15.42
CA GLU A 278 4.67 6.29 14.69
C GLU A 278 4.60 6.61 13.20
N ASN A 279 5.74 6.95 12.59
CA ASN A 279 5.89 7.13 11.14
C ASN A 279 5.03 8.27 10.57
N MET A 280 5.13 9.49 11.13
CA MET A 280 4.35 10.65 10.68
C MET A 280 5.19 11.61 9.82
N ALA A 281 4.60 12.18 8.76
CA ALA A 281 5.34 13.07 7.85
C ALA A 281 5.72 14.42 8.49
N TYR A 282 4.83 14.95 9.33
CA TYR A 282 5.00 16.23 9.99
C TYR A 282 5.19 16.05 11.49
N ALA A 283 4.13 15.61 12.20
CA ALA A 283 4.17 15.49 13.65
C ALA A 283 3.49 14.22 14.18
N GLY A 284 4.04 13.63 15.25
CA GLY A 284 3.39 12.56 16.00
C GLY A 284 2.19 13.09 16.77
N LEU A 285 2.50 13.87 17.81
CA LEU A 285 1.54 14.60 18.62
C LEU A 285 1.71 16.11 18.39
N PHE A 286 0.66 16.78 17.94
CA PHE A 286 0.65 18.22 17.69
C PHE A 286 -0.44 18.89 18.54
N ALA A 287 -0.03 19.51 19.65
CA ALA A 287 -0.93 20.04 20.66
C ALA A 287 -0.94 21.57 20.66
N MET A 288 -2.13 22.17 20.74
CA MET A 288 -2.33 23.61 20.82
C MET A 288 -3.46 23.91 21.80
N LYS A 289 -3.25 24.79 22.80
CA LYS A 289 -4.31 25.18 23.75
C LYS A 289 -5.09 23.97 24.30
N SER A 290 -4.37 22.97 24.81
CA SER A 290 -4.96 21.68 25.16
C SER A 290 -4.49 21.13 26.51
N LYS A 291 -5.25 20.14 27.01
CA LYS A 291 -4.92 19.36 28.20
C LYS A 291 -4.63 17.92 27.81
N ILE A 292 -3.41 17.46 28.00
CA ILE A 292 -3.03 16.09 27.65
C ILE A 292 -2.43 15.41 28.86
N TRP A 293 -3.02 14.29 29.23
CA TRP A 293 -2.44 13.36 30.17
C TRP A 293 -2.01 12.09 29.44
N GLY A 294 -0.73 11.76 29.54
CA GLY A 294 -0.10 10.67 28.81
C GLY A 294 0.61 9.69 29.74
N TYR A 295 0.33 8.39 29.60
CA TYR A 295 1.00 7.33 30.37
C TYR A 295 1.43 6.13 29.50
N ASN A 296 2.70 5.71 29.61
CA ASN A 296 3.22 4.50 28.94
C ASN A 296 3.04 4.53 27.40
N ASN A 297 3.46 5.61 26.75
CA ASN A 297 3.31 5.76 25.30
C ASN A 297 4.65 5.74 24.56
N VAL A 298 4.58 5.49 23.25
CA VAL A 298 5.70 5.69 22.31
C VAL A 298 5.27 6.68 21.25
N ILE A 299 6.03 7.75 21.08
CA ILE A 299 5.85 8.73 20.00
C ILE A 299 7.17 8.79 19.23
N ALA A 300 7.21 8.23 18.02
CA ALA A 300 8.47 7.97 17.34
C ALA A 300 8.42 8.15 15.82
N ASN A 301 9.61 8.28 15.22
CA ASN A 301 9.80 8.34 13.77
C ASN A 301 8.88 9.36 13.09
N CYS A 302 9.04 10.64 13.40
CA CYS A 302 8.21 11.72 12.85
C CYS A 302 9.09 12.74 12.12
N GLY A 303 8.64 13.25 10.97
CA GLY A 303 9.50 14.06 10.08
C GLY A 303 10.02 15.35 10.69
N PHE A 304 9.15 16.17 11.28
CA PHE A 304 9.56 17.42 11.92
C PHE A 304 9.55 17.31 13.45
N TYR A 305 8.44 16.86 14.03
CA TYR A 305 8.26 16.84 15.49
C TYR A 305 7.71 15.49 15.95
N ALA A 306 8.37 14.81 16.89
CA ALA A 306 7.72 13.70 17.58
C ALA A 306 6.55 14.22 18.42
N ALA A 307 6.81 15.22 19.27
CA ALA A 307 5.78 15.98 19.98
C ALA A 307 6.02 17.48 19.82
N ALA A 308 4.98 18.22 19.44
CA ALA A 308 4.95 19.68 19.41
C ALA A 308 3.86 20.18 20.37
N LEU A 309 4.25 20.89 21.43
CA LEU A 309 3.35 21.41 22.46
C LEU A 309 3.38 22.94 22.40
N LEU A 310 2.38 23.52 21.75
CA LEU A 310 2.42 24.92 21.30
C LEU A 310 1.29 25.73 21.94
N ILE A 311 1.50 27.05 22.04
CA ILE A 311 0.45 28.04 22.37
C ILE A 311 -0.25 27.71 23.72
N GLY A 312 0.54 27.28 24.71
CA GLY A 312 0.07 26.98 26.06
C GLY A 312 -0.75 25.69 26.18
N GLY A 313 -1.01 25.26 27.41
CA GLY A 313 -1.72 24.02 27.71
C GLY A 313 -1.22 23.39 29.01
N GLU A 314 -1.86 22.29 29.40
CA GLU A 314 -1.45 21.46 30.54
C GLU A 314 -1.06 20.08 29.99
N TYR A 315 0.21 19.72 30.16
CA TYR A 315 0.77 18.51 29.56
C TYR A 315 1.51 17.69 30.61
N GLU A 316 1.06 16.47 30.82
CA GLU A 316 1.72 15.51 31.72
C GLU A 316 2.04 14.23 30.93
N PHE A 317 3.30 13.82 30.94
CA PHE A 317 3.74 12.58 30.31
C PHE A 317 4.56 11.75 31.29
N SER A 318 4.02 10.61 31.68
CA SER A 318 4.66 9.63 32.55
C SER A 318 4.99 8.36 31.77
N HIS A 319 6.18 7.78 31.99
CA HIS A 319 6.64 6.58 31.29
C HIS A 319 6.52 6.62 29.76
N THR A 320 6.59 7.81 29.15
CA THR A 320 6.43 8.00 27.70
C THR A 320 7.80 8.13 27.04
N THR A 321 8.03 7.37 25.97
CA THR A 321 9.22 7.46 25.14
C THR A 321 8.93 8.34 23.92
N ILE A 322 9.65 9.45 23.80
CA ILE A 322 9.60 10.33 22.63
C ILE A 322 10.95 10.24 21.94
N ALA A 323 11.03 9.52 20.82
CA ALA A 323 12.30 9.19 20.18
C ALA A 323 12.21 9.27 18.66
N ASN A 324 13.04 10.12 18.05
CA ASN A 324 12.97 10.36 16.62
C ASN A 324 14.17 9.77 15.87
N TYR A 325 13.97 8.66 15.17
CA TYR A 325 14.96 8.02 14.31
C TYR A 325 14.58 8.17 12.82
N TRP A 326 14.00 9.32 12.48
CA TRP A 326 13.59 9.65 11.12
C TRP A 326 14.80 9.75 10.18
N GLY A 327 14.95 8.79 9.27
CA GLY A 327 16.12 8.78 8.38
C GLY A 327 16.17 7.70 7.30
N GLY A 328 15.12 6.88 7.13
CA GLY A 328 15.10 5.79 6.15
C GLY A 328 14.19 6.00 4.92
N TYR A 329 13.32 7.02 4.93
CA TYR A 329 12.18 7.07 3.99
C TYR A 329 12.36 7.99 2.78
N SER A 330 13.39 8.85 2.73
CA SER A 330 13.80 9.52 1.48
C SER A 330 15.18 10.21 1.61
N SER A 331 16.01 10.13 0.56
CA SER A 331 17.23 10.94 0.39
C SER A 331 16.98 12.28 -0.31
N ARG A 332 15.71 12.65 -0.54
CA ARG A 332 15.37 13.92 -1.20
C ARG A 332 15.05 14.97 -0.14
N ALA A 333 15.92 15.98 -0.05
CA ALA A 333 15.61 17.22 0.65
C ALA A 333 14.33 17.82 0.03
N ARG A 334 13.23 17.87 0.78
CA ARG A 334 12.05 18.66 0.39
C ARG A 334 12.49 20.13 0.39
N LYS A 335 12.46 20.78 -0.77
CA LYS A 335 12.47 22.24 -0.85
C LYS A 335 11.04 22.71 -0.54
N THR A 336 10.88 23.46 0.54
CA THR A 336 9.69 24.28 0.74
C THR A 336 9.64 25.33 -0.37
N ALA A 337 8.53 25.38 -1.10
CA ALA A 337 8.20 26.51 -1.97
C ALA A 337 7.67 27.66 -1.13
#